data_AF-D1VXL2-F1
#
_entry.id   AF-D1VXL2-F1
#
_cell.length_a   1.000
_cell.length_b   1.000
_cell.length_c   1.000
_cell.angle_alpha   90.00
_cell.angle_beta   90.00
_cell.angle_gamma   90.00
#
_symmetry.space_group_name_H-M   'P 1'
#
loop_
_entity.id
_entity.type
_entity.pdbx_description
1 polymer ?
#
loop_
_entity_poly.entity_id
_entity_poly.type
_entity_poly.pdbx_seq_one_letter_code
_entity_poly.pdbx_strand_id
1 'polypeptide(L)'
;MKQKIAKLLVRIAGKLCPTYEIKPDYEPREIAIAVAITKKNIRQYRSSCKGKTSFRKAVTDMVRIQKGNNRSHIFESIEDNGLIVDRVYKKDGEKVVESRLKVYVRKSED
;
A
#
# COMPACT_ATOMS: atom_id res chain seq x y z
N MET A 1 -19.47 -30.31 -5.35
CA MET A 1 -18.83 -30.87 -4.13
C MET A 1 -17.89 -29.86 -3.45
N LYS A 2 -16.92 -29.27 -4.17
CA LYS A 2 -15.94 -28.29 -3.64
C LYS A 2 -16.56 -27.07 -2.93
N GLN A 3 -17.64 -26.50 -3.47
CA GLN A 3 -18.33 -25.35 -2.85
C GLN A 3 -18.97 -25.65 -1.48
N LYS A 4 -19.49 -26.87 -1.27
CA LYS A 4 -20.09 -27.25 0.02
C LYS A 4 -19.03 -27.36 1.11
N ILE A 5 -17.87 -27.91 0.75
CA ILE A 5 -16.69 -28.01 1.63
C ILE A 5 -16.14 -26.61 1.93
N ALA A 6 -16.01 -25.75 0.91
CA ALA A 6 -15.57 -24.37 1.11
C ALA A 6 -16.48 -23.59 2.08
N LYS A 7 -17.81 -23.69 1.91
CA LYS A 7 -18.79 -23.07 2.83
C LYS A 7 -18.67 -23.59 4.26
N LEU A 8 -18.37 -24.88 4.44
CA LEU A 8 -18.17 -25.49 5.76
C LEU A 8 -16.90 -24.94 6.43
N LEU A 9 -15.79 -24.88 5.70
CA LEU A 9 -14.51 -24.36 6.19
C LEU A 9 -14.62 -22.88 6.58
N VAL A 10 -15.30 -22.07 5.76
CA VAL A 10 -15.61 -20.66 6.05
C VAL A 10 -16.39 -20.51 7.37
N ARG A 11 -17.39 -21.37 7.60
CA ARG A 11 -18.19 -21.37 8.83
C ARG A 11 -17.39 -21.72 10.07
N ILE A 12 -16.45 -22.66 9.94
CA ILE A 12 -15.57 -23.08 11.03
C ILE A 12 -14.55 -21.97 11.34
N ALA A 13 -13.97 -21.35 10.30
CA ALA A 13 -13.05 -20.23 10.45
C ALA A 13 -13.70 -19.04 11.18
N GLY A 14 -14.94 -18.68 10.83
CA GLY A 14 -15.68 -17.60 11.51
C GLY A 14 -16.02 -17.89 12.98
N LYS A 15 -16.09 -19.16 13.41
CA LYS A 15 -16.28 -19.54 14.82
C LYS A 15 -14.98 -19.50 15.62
N LEU A 16 -13.88 -19.92 15.02
CA LEU A 16 -12.56 -19.97 15.66
C LEU A 16 -11.90 -18.59 15.74
N CYS A 17 -12.19 -17.72 14.77
CA CYS A 17 -11.64 -16.37 14.70
C CYS A 17 -12.78 -15.38 14.39
N PRO A 18 -13.56 -14.95 15.40
CA PRO A 18 -14.72 -14.07 15.20
C PRO A 18 -14.35 -12.68 14.66
N THR A 19 -13.07 -12.32 14.67
CA THR A 19 -12.52 -11.11 14.05
C THR A 19 -12.28 -11.24 12.54
N TYR A 20 -12.40 -12.45 11.97
CA TYR A 20 -12.14 -12.70 10.55
C TYR A 20 -13.42 -12.52 9.71
N GLU A 21 -13.62 -11.32 9.17
CA GLU A 21 -14.64 -11.04 8.16
C GLU A 21 -14.20 -11.61 6.80
N ILE A 22 -14.83 -12.70 6.37
CA ILE A 22 -14.69 -13.19 5.00
C ILE A 22 -15.50 -12.26 4.10
N LYS A 23 -14.78 -11.54 3.24
CA LYS A 23 -15.33 -10.57 2.29
C LYS A 23 -15.23 -11.15 0.86
N PRO A 24 -16.16 -12.04 0.45
CA PRO A 24 -16.06 -12.82 -0.78
C PRO A 24 -16.14 -11.96 -2.06
N ASP A 25 -16.61 -10.73 -1.95
CA ASP A 25 -16.82 -9.81 -3.09
C ASP A 25 -15.62 -8.88 -3.35
N TYR A 26 -14.50 -9.10 -2.67
CA TYR A 26 -13.34 -8.22 -2.76
C TYR A 26 -12.17 -8.92 -3.42
N GLU A 27 -11.67 -8.31 -4.49
CA GLU A 27 -10.49 -8.78 -5.20
C GLU A 27 -9.28 -7.93 -4.79
N PRO A 28 -8.12 -8.54 -4.55
CA PRO A 28 -6.90 -7.80 -4.28
C PRO A 28 -6.56 -6.94 -5.51
N ARG A 29 -6.49 -5.62 -5.33
CA ARG A 29 -5.96 -4.70 -6.34
C ARG A 29 -4.57 -4.26 -5.93
N GLU A 30 -3.60 -4.47 -6.81
CA GLU A 30 -2.25 -3.96 -6.65
C GLU A 30 -2.19 -2.51 -7.11
N ILE A 31 -1.72 -1.61 -6.23
CA ILE A 31 -1.38 -0.24 -6.61
C ILE A 31 0.11 -0.25 -6.95
N ALA A 32 0.43 -0.10 -8.24
CA ALA A 32 1.80 -0.09 -8.73
C ALA A 32 2.13 1.26 -9.36
N ILE A 33 3.29 1.82 -8.98
CA ILE A 33 3.86 3.00 -9.62
C ILE A 33 5.22 2.59 -10.20
N ALA A 34 5.36 2.75 -11.52
CA ALA A 34 6.60 2.50 -12.23
C ALA A 34 7.15 3.83 -12.79
N VAL A 35 8.43 4.09 -12.53
CA VAL A 35 9.11 5.31 -13.00
C VAL A 35 10.42 4.94 -13.68
N ALA A 36 10.59 5.42 -14.91
CA ALA A 36 11.79 5.20 -15.69
C ALA A 36 12.93 6.15 -15.27
N ILE A 37 14.10 5.59 -14.94
CA ILE A 37 15.33 6.35 -14.70
C ILE A 37 16.13 6.39 -16.00
N THR A 38 16.13 7.54 -16.69
CA THR A 38 16.83 7.69 -17.98
C THR A 38 18.31 8.04 -17.80
N LYS A 39 19.12 7.87 -18.87
CA LYS A 39 20.51 8.34 -18.91
C LYS A 39 20.63 9.85 -18.64
N LYS A 40 19.66 10.65 -19.08
CA LYS A 40 19.61 12.11 -18.82
C LYS A 40 19.47 12.38 -17.33
N ASN A 41 18.56 11.68 -16.66
CA ASN A 41 18.33 11.81 -15.22
C ASN A 41 19.62 11.48 -14.43
N ILE A 42 20.31 10.40 -14.82
CA ILE A 42 21.58 10.00 -14.18
C ILE A 42 22.67 11.04 -14.39
N ARG A 43 22.78 11.62 -15.59
CA ARG A 43 23.76 12.70 -15.86
C ARG A 43 23.45 13.94 -15.03
N GLN A 44 22.18 14.35 -14.97
CA GLN A 44 21.75 15.50 -14.19
C GLN A 44 22.00 15.31 -12.69
N TYR A 45 21.66 14.14 -12.14
CA TYR A 45 21.94 13.81 -10.74
C TYR A 45 23.44 13.93 -10.43
N ARG A 46 24.30 13.35 -11.29
CA ARG A 46 25.76 13.43 -11.13
C ARG A 46 26.28 14.87 -11.15
N SER A 47 25.72 15.72 -12.00
CA SER A 47 26.07 17.15 -12.06
C SER A 47 25.64 17.91 -10.81
N SER A 48 24.58 17.48 -10.12
CA SER A 48 24.11 18.08 -8.88
C SER A 48 24.86 17.62 -7.61
N CYS A 49 25.56 16.49 -7.67
CA CYS A 49 26.35 16.00 -6.54
C CYS A 49 27.56 16.91 -6.28
N LYS A 50 27.84 17.21 -5.00
CA LYS A 50 29.08 17.86 -4.58
C LYS A 50 30.25 16.88 -4.71
N GLY A 51 30.80 16.73 -5.93
CA GLY A 51 31.96 15.89 -6.23
C GLY A 51 31.76 14.93 -7.41
N LYS A 52 32.85 14.26 -7.82
CA LYS A 52 32.81 13.28 -8.92
C LYS A 52 32.10 11.99 -8.48
N THR A 53 30.80 11.88 -8.75
CA THR A 53 30.05 10.61 -8.58
C THR A 53 30.20 9.74 -9.82
N SER A 54 30.53 8.45 -9.65
CA SER A 54 30.59 7.49 -10.75
C SER A 54 29.20 7.20 -11.32
N PHE A 55 29.11 6.78 -12.58
CA PHE A 55 27.83 6.45 -13.20
C PHE A 55 27.10 5.33 -12.44
N ARG A 56 27.83 4.28 -12.03
CA ARG A 56 27.28 3.17 -11.26
C ARG A 56 26.71 3.63 -9.92
N LYS A 57 27.43 4.47 -9.18
CA LYS A 57 26.94 5.01 -7.89
C LYS A 57 25.69 5.87 -8.10
N ALA A 58 25.68 6.71 -9.12
CA ALA A 58 24.51 7.54 -9.46
C ALA A 58 23.27 6.70 -9.79
N VAL A 59 23.40 5.62 -10.54
CA VAL A 59 22.29 4.69 -10.79
C VAL A 59 21.75 4.13 -9.48
N THR A 60 22.62 3.61 -8.61
CA THR A 60 22.21 3.06 -7.31
C THR A 60 21.50 4.08 -6.44
N ASP A 61 22.04 5.30 -6.36
CA ASP A 61 21.45 6.38 -5.57
C ASP A 61 20.08 6.79 -6.11
N MET A 62 19.95 6.94 -7.43
CA MET A 62 18.67 7.30 -8.05
C MET A 62 17.63 6.20 -7.89
N VAL A 63 17.99 4.92 -7.97
CA VAL A 63 17.08 3.81 -7.67
C VAL A 63 16.60 3.90 -6.22
N ARG A 64 17.49 4.19 -5.27
CA ARG A 64 17.13 4.36 -3.87
C ARG A 64 16.17 5.54 -3.67
N ILE A 65 16.46 6.70 -4.29
CA ILE A 65 15.61 7.89 -4.24
C ILE A 65 14.23 7.58 -4.83
N GLN A 66 14.18 6.96 -6.02
CA GLN A 66 12.91 6.65 -6.68
C GLN A 66 12.08 5.63 -5.89
N LYS A 67 12.71 4.64 -5.24
CA LYS A 67 12.03 3.75 -4.31
C LYS A 67 11.40 4.50 -3.14
N GLY A 68 12.07 5.53 -2.62
CA GLY A 68 11.51 6.42 -1.61
C GLY A 68 10.29 7.18 -2.13
N ASN A 69 10.43 7.85 -3.27
CA ASN A 69 9.36 8.64 -3.89
C ASN A 69 8.14 7.77 -4.24
N ASN A 70 8.35 6.57 -4.81
CA ASN A 70 7.24 5.66 -5.11
C ASN A 70 6.47 5.27 -3.86
N ARG A 71 7.15 5.03 -2.73
CA ARG A 71 6.48 4.72 -1.47
C ARG A 71 5.66 5.91 -0.99
N SER A 72 6.21 7.12 -1.01
CA SER A 72 5.48 8.34 -0.65
C SER A 72 4.24 8.53 -1.51
N HIS A 73 4.35 8.39 -2.84
CA HIS A 73 3.20 8.51 -3.74
C HIS A 73 2.14 7.43 -3.53
N ILE A 74 2.54 6.20 -3.15
CA ILE A 74 1.57 5.16 -2.78
C ILE A 74 0.81 5.58 -1.51
N PHE A 75 1.49 6.13 -0.50
CA PHE A 75 0.85 6.62 0.72
C PHE A 75 -0.08 7.82 0.46
N GLU A 76 0.38 8.81 -0.31
CA GLU A 76 -0.44 9.95 -0.75
C GLU A 76 -1.69 9.46 -1.49
N SER A 77 -1.52 8.51 -2.43
CA SER A 77 -2.64 7.94 -3.16
C SER A 77 -3.62 7.19 -2.24
N ILE A 78 -3.13 6.51 -1.20
CA ILE A 78 -3.97 5.86 -0.19
C ILE A 78 -4.80 6.89 0.60
N GLU A 79 -4.19 8.02 0.97
CA GLU A 79 -4.86 9.12 1.67
C GLU A 79 -5.91 9.80 0.78
N ASP A 80 -5.51 10.24 -0.42
CA ASP A 80 -6.37 10.97 -1.36
C ASP A 80 -7.59 10.16 -1.82
N ASN A 81 -7.45 8.83 -1.94
CA ASN A 81 -8.56 7.95 -2.29
C ASN A 81 -9.47 7.59 -1.09
N GLY A 82 -9.27 8.20 0.08
CA GLY A 82 -10.10 7.97 1.27
C GLY A 82 -10.03 6.53 1.79
N LEU A 83 -8.91 5.84 1.52
CA LEU A 83 -8.69 4.47 1.96
C LEU A 83 -8.32 4.42 3.45
N ILE A 84 -7.83 5.51 4.03
CA ILE A 84 -7.65 5.62 5.49
C ILE A 84 -8.92 6.21 6.11
N VAL A 85 -9.39 5.61 7.20
CA VAL A 85 -10.49 6.13 8.02
C VAL A 85 -10.00 6.28 9.44
N ASP A 86 -10.07 7.50 9.96
CA ASP A 86 -9.78 7.79 11.35
C ASP A 86 -11.05 7.69 12.20
N ARG A 87 -10.90 7.10 13.39
CA ARG A 87 -11.90 7.10 14.44
C ARG A 87 -11.29 7.68 15.71
N VAL A 88 -11.98 8.65 16.28
CA VAL A 88 -11.61 9.25 17.57
C VAL A 88 -12.69 8.90 18.57
N TYR A 89 -12.32 8.26 19.68
CA TYR A 89 -13.26 7.85 20.72
C TYR A 89 -12.64 7.94 22.11
N LYS A 90 -13.49 7.92 23.14
CA LYS A 90 -13.05 7.83 24.54
C LYS A 90 -13.11 6.39 25.03
N LYS A 91 -12.05 5.92 25.67
CA LYS A 91 -11.98 4.61 26.31
C LYS A 91 -11.24 4.78 27.64
N ASP A 92 -11.83 4.31 28.73
CA ASP A 92 -11.25 4.38 30.08
C ASP A 92 -10.81 5.81 30.51
N GLY A 93 -11.56 6.82 30.07
CA GLY A 93 -11.26 8.24 30.34
C GLY A 93 -10.23 8.87 29.39
N GLU A 94 -9.52 8.07 28.60
CA GLU A 94 -8.52 8.53 27.64
C GLU A 94 -9.13 8.78 26.25
N LYS A 95 -8.53 9.72 25.50
CA LYS A 95 -8.89 10.00 24.10
C LYS A 95 -8.00 9.15 23.18
N VAL A 96 -8.62 8.21 22.48
CA VAL A 96 -7.95 7.30 21.55
C VAL A 96 -8.15 7.77 20.11
N VAL A 97 -7.08 7.76 19.32
CA VAL A 97 -7.10 7.99 17.87
C VAL A 97 -6.71 6.69 17.18
N GLU A 98 -7.61 6.16 16.36
CA GLU A 98 -7.41 4.91 15.63
C GLU A 98 -7.53 5.17 14.13
N SER A 99 -6.45 4.95 13.38
CA SER A 99 -6.45 5.02 11.91
C SER A 99 -6.59 3.61 11.33
N ARG A 100 -7.56 3.42 10.42
CA ARG A 100 -7.83 2.13 9.76
C ARG A 100 -7.61 2.23 8.26
N LEU A 101 -6.83 1.33 7.68
CA LEU A 101 -6.66 1.21 6.24
C LEU A 101 -7.71 0.25 5.63
N LYS A 102 -8.50 0.74 4.68
CA LYS A 102 -9.47 -0.04 3.89
C LYS A 102 -8.73 -0.81 2.79
N VAL A 103 -8.23 -1.99 3.12
CA VAL A 103 -7.55 -2.87 2.16
C VAL A 103 -8.54 -3.77 1.41
N TYR A 104 -9.62 -3.21 0.85
CA TYR A 104 -10.69 -3.97 0.20
C TYR A 104 -11.47 -3.01 -0.73
N VAL A 105 -11.20 -3.04 -2.04
CA VAL A 105 -11.90 -2.20 -3.05
C VAL A 105 -13.19 -2.90 -3.51
N ARG A 106 -14.33 -2.24 -3.35
CA ARG A 106 -15.66 -2.73 -3.79
C ARG A 106 -15.64 -2.95 -5.32
N LYS A 107 -16.16 -4.07 -5.82
CA LYS A 107 -16.37 -4.26 -7.27
C LYS A 107 -17.18 -3.08 -7.81
N SER A 108 -16.64 -2.37 -8.80
CA SER A 108 -17.45 -1.53 -9.66
C SER A 108 -18.39 -2.45 -10.44
N GLU A 109 -19.68 -2.15 -10.40
CA GLU A 109 -20.66 -2.79 -11.28
C GLU A 109 -20.39 -2.26 -12.69
N ASP A 110 -19.90 -3.14 -13.58
CA ASP A 110 -20.01 -2.98 -15.04
C ASP A 110 -21.25 -3.74 -15.51
#